data_AF-A0A1H4T6N0-F1
#
_entry.id   AF-A0A1H4T6N0-F1
#
_cell.length_a   1.000
_cell.length_b   1.000
_cell.length_c   1.000
_cell.angle_alpha   90.00
_cell.angle_beta   90.00
_cell.angle_gamma   90.00
#
_symmetry.space_group_name_H-M   'P 1'
#
loop_
_entity.id
_entity.type
_entity.pdbx_description
1 polymer ?
#
loop_
_entity_poly.entity_id
_entity_poly.type
_entity_poly.pdbx_seq_one_letter_code
_entity_poly.pdbx_strand_id
1 'polypeptide(L)'
;MKLAFSTLGVPGLPLPDVLRLASVHGYHGVELRAHPEEPVHPGLGPGERADVAAEFKAAGIELVGLAGYARVAAPGDDGPVIEEVRRLVDLAHDLGTPFVRVFPGADPEQSRESADAIAARRLGTAAEYAADMGVRILLETHDSHRAAGDAIRVLGLVGHRHVGSLWDVMHTWLAGEQPSESYAALSPYLGYVQVKDIASADDTTPLPLGAGVLPLAECVEVLSRHAWDGWLCWEYEKRWYEDVPPLPELLGPGREHLSRLLNESA
;
A
#
# COMPACT_ATOMS: atom_id res chain seq x y z
N MET A 1 -0.61 -16.52 -3.32
CA MET A 1 -0.87 -15.06 -3.25
C MET A 1 -2.36 -14.78 -3.25
N LYS A 2 -2.78 -13.76 -2.50
CA LYS A 2 -4.17 -13.26 -2.45
C LYS A 2 -4.32 -11.95 -3.25
N LEU A 3 -5.54 -11.68 -3.69
CA LEU A 3 -5.89 -10.50 -4.49
C LEU A 3 -6.71 -9.50 -3.68
N ALA A 4 -6.37 -8.22 -3.76
CA ALA A 4 -7.08 -7.11 -3.14
C ALA A 4 -7.19 -5.90 -4.09
N PHE A 5 -7.99 -4.90 -3.72
CA PHE A 5 -7.99 -3.58 -4.36
C PHE A 5 -8.05 -2.47 -3.31
N SER A 6 -7.56 -1.28 -3.69
CA SER A 6 -7.57 -0.09 -2.83
C SER A 6 -8.82 0.77 -3.05
N THR A 7 -9.36 1.37 -1.98
CA THR A 7 -10.48 2.31 -2.09
C THR A 7 -10.13 3.62 -2.78
N LEU A 8 -8.85 3.87 -3.10
CA LEU A 8 -8.45 4.96 -4.00
C LEU A 8 -9.18 4.93 -5.35
N GLY A 9 -9.62 3.74 -5.80
CA GLY A 9 -10.37 3.58 -7.05
C GLY A 9 -11.89 3.80 -6.92
N VAL A 10 -12.40 3.94 -5.70
CA VAL A 10 -13.81 4.15 -5.38
C VAL A 10 -13.95 5.22 -4.28
N PRO A 11 -13.45 6.45 -4.52
CA PRO A 11 -13.36 7.47 -3.48
C PRO A 11 -14.73 7.81 -2.89
N GLY A 12 -14.84 7.82 -1.56
CA GLY A 12 -16.07 8.15 -0.84
C GLY A 12 -17.17 7.08 -0.90
N LEU A 13 -16.92 5.92 -1.52
CA LEU A 13 -17.92 4.85 -1.60
C LEU A 13 -18.19 4.27 -0.20
N PRO A 14 -19.45 4.12 0.23
CA PRO A 14 -19.77 3.52 1.53
C PRO A 14 -19.18 2.12 1.70
N LEU A 15 -18.74 1.80 2.92
CA LEU A 15 -18.08 0.52 3.23
C LEU A 15 -18.90 -0.73 2.81
N PRO A 16 -20.23 -0.80 3.04
CA PRO A 16 -21.02 -1.94 2.57
C PRO A 16 -20.94 -2.16 1.05
N ASP A 17 -20.86 -1.08 0.27
CA ASP A 17 -20.72 -1.17 -1.18
C ASP A 17 -19.31 -1.60 -1.59
N VAL A 18 -18.27 -1.13 -0.90
CA VAL A 18 -16.88 -1.60 -1.09
C VAL A 18 -16.78 -3.10 -0.85
N LEU A 19 -17.34 -3.60 0.26
CA LEU A 19 -17.33 -5.03 0.61
C LEU A 19 -18.16 -5.87 -0.38
N ARG A 20 -19.27 -5.33 -0.87
CA ARG A 20 -20.07 -5.95 -1.93
C ARG A 20 -19.29 -6.07 -3.24
N LEU A 21 -18.54 -5.04 -3.64
CA LEU A 21 -17.66 -5.11 -4.82
C LEU A 21 -16.61 -6.21 -4.66
N ALA A 22 -15.93 -6.25 -3.51
CA ALA A 22 -14.95 -7.31 -3.22
C ALA A 22 -15.58 -8.71 -3.32
N SER A 23 -16.76 -8.91 -2.74
CA SER A 23 -17.47 -10.19 -2.77
C SER A 23 -17.93 -10.60 -4.18
N VAL A 24 -18.59 -9.68 -4.91
CA VAL A 24 -19.16 -9.95 -6.24
C VAL A 24 -18.06 -10.26 -7.27
N HIS A 25 -16.96 -9.51 -7.22
CA HIS A 25 -15.83 -9.74 -8.11
C HIS A 25 -14.84 -10.76 -7.53
N GLY A 26 -15.05 -11.22 -6.29
CA GLY A 26 -14.27 -12.18 -5.50
C GLY A 26 -12.80 -11.83 -5.28
N TYR A 27 -12.54 -10.58 -4.95
CA TYR A 27 -11.30 -10.20 -4.28
C TYR A 27 -11.33 -10.72 -2.83
N HIS A 28 -10.16 -11.08 -2.31
CA HIS A 28 -10.02 -11.64 -0.96
C HIS A 28 -9.88 -10.55 0.10
N GLY A 29 -9.46 -9.36 -0.31
CA GLY A 29 -9.24 -8.26 0.61
C GLY A 29 -9.39 -6.88 -0.01
N VAL A 30 -9.35 -5.87 0.85
CA VAL A 30 -9.41 -4.45 0.48
C VAL A 30 -8.34 -3.69 1.26
N GLU A 31 -7.70 -2.72 0.61
CA GLU A 31 -6.92 -1.68 1.28
C GLU A 31 -7.79 -0.41 1.40
N LEU A 32 -7.83 0.20 2.58
CA LEU A 32 -8.61 1.40 2.82
C LEU A 32 -7.74 2.65 2.80
N ARG A 33 -8.08 3.62 1.97
CA ARG A 33 -7.60 5.00 2.11
C ARG A 33 -8.08 5.58 3.44
N ALA A 34 -7.15 5.87 4.34
CA ALA A 34 -7.46 6.43 5.66
C ALA A 34 -7.30 7.96 5.64
N HIS A 35 -8.37 8.67 5.26
CA HIS A 35 -8.37 10.13 5.10
C HIS A 35 -9.70 10.74 5.58
N PRO A 36 -9.75 11.97 6.12
CA PRO A 36 -11.00 12.61 6.60
C PRO A 36 -12.14 12.75 5.57
N GLU A 37 -11.87 12.52 4.29
CA GLU A 37 -12.88 12.53 3.22
C GLU A 37 -13.53 11.16 3.02
N GLU A 38 -12.99 10.10 3.64
CA GLU A 38 -13.40 8.72 3.45
C GLU A 38 -14.24 8.23 4.64
N PRO A 39 -15.11 7.22 4.43
CA PRO A 39 -15.90 6.64 5.51
C PRO A 39 -15.06 6.08 6.66
N VAL A 40 -13.84 5.60 6.36
CA VAL A 40 -12.90 5.09 7.36
C VAL A 40 -11.72 6.03 7.49
N HIS A 41 -11.59 6.68 8.65
CA HIS A 41 -10.57 7.68 8.90
C HIS A 41 -10.12 7.70 10.37
N PRO A 42 -8.95 8.27 10.71
CA PRO A 42 -8.43 8.28 12.08
C PRO A 42 -9.31 9.00 13.12
N GLY A 43 -10.30 9.77 12.67
CA GLY A 43 -11.23 10.49 13.52
C GLY A 43 -12.43 9.67 14.01
N LEU A 44 -12.61 8.43 13.52
CA LEU A 44 -13.67 7.54 13.99
C LEU A 44 -13.50 7.23 15.48
N GLY A 45 -14.61 7.21 16.21
CA GLY A 45 -14.66 6.78 17.61
C GLY A 45 -14.64 5.25 17.77
N PRO A 46 -14.44 4.74 19.00
CA PRO A 46 -14.30 3.30 19.24
C PRO A 46 -15.47 2.44 18.76
N GLY A 47 -16.71 2.96 18.88
CA GLY A 47 -17.91 2.25 18.38
C GLY A 47 -17.92 2.11 16.87
N GLU A 48 -17.64 3.20 16.15
CA GLU A 48 -17.58 3.21 14.68
C GLU A 48 -16.46 2.28 14.16
N ARG A 49 -15.31 2.26 14.84
CA ARG A 49 -14.22 1.31 14.51
C ARG A 49 -14.64 -0.14 14.70
N ALA A 50 -15.33 -0.45 15.81
CA ALA A 50 -15.85 -1.79 16.06
C ALA A 50 -16.89 -2.22 15.01
N ASP A 51 -17.74 -1.30 14.56
CA ASP A 51 -18.71 -1.55 13.50
C ASP A 51 -18.01 -1.85 12.16
N VAL A 52 -17.00 -1.07 11.77
CA VAL A 52 -16.18 -1.32 10.57
C VAL A 52 -15.53 -2.72 10.65
N ALA A 53 -14.90 -3.07 11.78
CA ALA A 53 -14.30 -4.38 11.97
C ALA A 53 -15.33 -5.53 11.86
N ALA A 54 -16.53 -5.32 12.40
CA ALA A 54 -17.63 -6.28 12.30
C ALA A 54 -18.14 -6.44 10.86
N GLU A 55 -18.20 -5.36 10.07
CA GLU A 55 -18.60 -5.41 8.65
C GLU A 55 -17.62 -6.24 7.81
N PHE A 56 -16.30 -6.02 7.95
CA PHE A 56 -15.29 -6.84 7.28
C PHE A 56 -15.43 -8.33 7.64
N LYS A 57 -15.58 -8.62 8.94
CA LYS A 57 -15.76 -9.98 9.44
C LYS A 57 -17.03 -10.64 8.90
N ALA A 58 -18.14 -9.90 8.83
CA ALA A 58 -19.41 -10.39 8.31
C ALA A 58 -19.36 -10.64 6.79
N ALA A 59 -18.63 -9.81 6.05
CA ALA A 59 -18.44 -9.99 4.60
C ALA A 59 -17.45 -11.11 4.26
N GLY A 60 -16.61 -11.54 5.20
CA GLY A 60 -15.55 -12.52 4.93
C GLY A 60 -14.44 -11.97 4.03
N ILE A 61 -14.26 -10.65 4.03
CA ILE A 61 -13.22 -9.92 3.28
C ILE A 61 -12.12 -9.50 4.27
N GLU A 62 -10.86 -9.68 3.91
CA GLU A 62 -9.73 -9.28 4.76
C GLU A 62 -9.36 -7.81 4.53
N LEU A 63 -9.14 -7.06 5.60
CA LEU A 63 -8.57 -5.71 5.50
C LEU A 63 -7.05 -5.82 5.39
N VAL A 64 -6.51 -5.53 4.20
CA VAL A 64 -5.07 -5.65 3.91
C VAL A 64 -4.28 -4.65 4.75
N GLY A 65 -4.69 -3.38 4.72
CA GLY A 65 -4.01 -2.29 5.40
C GLY A 65 -4.73 -0.97 5.27
N LEU A 66 -4.22 0.02 6.00
CA LEU A 66 -4.63 1.41 5.89
C LEU A 66 -3.62 2.20 5.07
N ALA A 67 -4.06 2.74 3.94
CA ALA A 67 -3.28 3.65 3.10
C ALA A 67 -3.29 5.05 3.72
N GLY A 68 -2.35 5.29 4.64
CA GLY A 68 -2.11 6.58 5.29
C GLY A 68 -1.31 7.54 4.43
N TYR A 69 -1.17 8.79 4.92
CA TYR A 69 -0.48 9.88 4.23
C TYR A 69 0.70 10.49 5.01
N ALA A 70 1.02 9.96 6.19
CA ALA A 70 2.13 10.44 7.00
C ALA A 70 3.45 10.39 6.19
N ARG A 71 4.16 11.52 6.12
CA ARG A 71 5.41 11.66 5.35
C ARG A 71 6.62 11.61 6.27
N VAL A 72 7.24 10.44 6.38
CA VAL A 72 8.26 10.19 7.40
C VAL A 72 9.58 10.90 7.14
N ALA A 73 9.92 11.24 5.90
CA ALA A 73 11.14 11.96 5.53
C ALA A 73 10.94 13.50 5.38
N ALA A 74 9.70 13.98 5.53
CA ALA A 74 9.37 15.40 5.37
C ALA A 74 10.15 16.29 6.35
N PRO A 75 10.52 17.52 5.95
CA PRO A 75 11.24 18.43 6.84
C PRO A 75 10.37 18.86 8.03
N GLY A 76 11.01 19.32 9.10
CA GLY A 76 10.32 19.83 10.29
C GLY A 76 10.32 18.87 11.49
N ASP A 77 9.45 19.15 12.45
CA ASP A 77 9.42 18.47 13.74
C ASP A 77 8.96 17.02 13.63
N ASP A 78 9.53 16.16 14.47
CA ASP A 78 9.20 14.73 14.48
C ASP A 78 7.84 14.43 15.10
N GLY A 79 7.48 15.17 16.15
CA GLY A 79 6.29 14.92 16.96
C GLY A 79 5.01 14.78 16.14
N PRO A 80 4.63 15.78 15.31
CA PRO A 80 3.40 15.70 14.52
C PRO A 80 3.32 14.49 13.59
N VAL A 81 4.42 14.12 12.94
CA VAL A 81 4.48 12.98 12.02
C VAL A 81 4.36 11.66 12.79
N ILE A 82 5.07 11.51 13.91
CA ILE A 82 4.98 10.31 14.76
C ILE A 82 3.56 10.16 15.32
N GLU A 83 2.94 11.25 15.76
CA GLU A 83 1.55 11.22 16.25
C GLU A 83 0.55 10.85 15.15
N GLU A 84 0.78 11.26 13.91
CA GLU A 84 -0.05 10.81 12.78
C GLU A 84 0.10 9.30 12.54
N VAL A 85 1.33 8.78 12.53
CA VAL A 85 1.60 7.34 12.41
C VAL A 85 0.94 6.57 13.56
N ARG A 86 1.02 7.07 14.80
CA ARG A 86 0.37 6.45 15.98
C ARG A 86 -1.15 6.36 15.80
N ARG A 87 -1.82 7.45 15.38
CA ARG A 87 -3.27 7.41 15.13
C ARG A 87 -3.67 6.42 14.05
N LEU A 88 -2.84 6.25 13.01
CA LEU A 88 -3.07 5.24 11.98
C LEU A 88 -2.87 3.82 12.54
N VAL A 89 -1.85 3.60 13.37
CA VAL A 89 -1.62 2.32 14.06
C VAL A 89 -2.79 1.97 14.99
N ASP A 90 -3.31 2.93 15.75
CA ASP A 90 -4.49 2.73 16.60
C ASP A 90 -5.71 2.31 15.79
N LEU A 91 -5.95 3.02 14.68
CA LEU A 91 -7.05 2.66 13.78
C LEU A 91 -6.84 1.26 13.20
N ALA A 92 -5.62 0.92 12.74
CA ALA A 92 -5.32 -0.40 12.20
C ALA A 92 -5.54 -1.52 13.23
N HIS A 93 -5.10 -1.29 14.47
CA HIS A 93 -5.28 -2.21 15.58
C HIS A 93 -6.77 -2.47 15.85
N ASP A 94 -7.56 -1.41 16.00
CA ASP A 94 -8.99 -1.51 16.29
C ASP A 94 -9.77 -2.18 15.16
N LEU A 95 -9.35 -1.97 13.90
CA LEU A 95 -9.94 -2.62 12.73
C LEU A 95 -9.43 -4.04 12.48
N GLY A 96 -8.38 -4.47 13.19
CA GLY A 96 -7.79 -5.79 13.08
C GLY A 96 -6.96 -6.02 11.81
N THR A 97 -6.38 -4.96 11.23
CA THR A 97 -5.53 -5.06 10.03
C THR A 97 -4.04 -5.00 10.36
N PRO A 98 -3.19 -5.80 9.68
CA PRO A 98 -1.78 -5.91 10.04
C PRO A 98 -0.92 -4.75 9.54
N PHE A 99 -1.41 -3.90 8.63
CA PHE A 99 -0.56 -2.94 7.91
C PHE A 99 -1.07 -1.50 7.95
N VAL A 100 -0.13 -0.57 8.12
CA VAL A 100 -0.31 0.86 7.87
C VAL A 100 0.76 1.31 6.88
N ARG A 101 0.35 1.98 5.81
CA ARG A 101 1.24 2.61 4.85
C ARG A 101 1.64 4.01 5.30
N VAL A 102 2.90 4.36 5.05
CA VAL A 102 3.43 5.73 5.16
C VAL A 102 4.22 6.09 3.91
N PHE A 103 4.28 7.38 3.61
CA PHE A 103 5.08 7.90 2.51
C PHE A 103 6.47 8.32 2.97
N PRO A 104 7.48 8.29 2.09
CA PRO A 104 8.75 8.95 2.32
C PRO A 104 8.55 10.47 2.38
N GLY A 105 8.21 11.13 1.26
CA GLY A 105 7.82 12.55 1.24
C GLY A 105 8.92 13.54 1.63
N ALA A 106 10.18 13.27 1.24
CA ALA A 106 11.28 14.23 1.41
C ALA A 106 11.16 15.40 0.42
N ASP A 107 11.60 16.59 0.84
CA ASP A 107 11.70 17.76 -0.02
C ASP A 107 12.85 17.62 -1.04
N PRO A 108 12.70 18.08 -2.29
CA PRO A 108 13.77 18.04 -3.30
C PRO A 108 15.09 18.70 -2.89
N GLU A 109 15.08 19.67 -1.97
CA GLU A 109 16.27 20.36 -1.48
C GLU A 109 17.00 19.59 -0.37
N GLN A 110 16.37 18.58 0.24
CA GLN A 110 17.00 17.76 1.28
C GLN A 110 18.06 16.83 0.68
N SER A 111 19.21 16.72 1.36
CA SER A 111 20.15 15.66 1.02
C SER A 111 19.54 14.29 1.33
N ARG A 112 19.87 13.30 0.49
CA ARG A 112 19.45 11.91 0.67
C ARG A 112 19.76 11.39 2.07
N GLU A 113 20.98 11.61 2.55
CA GLU A 113 21.42 11.16 3.87
C GLU A 113 20.58 11.79 5.01
N SER A 114 20.23 13.06 4.88
CA SER A 114 19.36 13.75 5.85
C SER A 114 17.93 13.19 5.81
N ALA A 115 17.37 12.99 4.61
CA ALA A 115 16.04 12.41 4.43
C ALA A 115 15.96 10.98 5.00
N ASP A 116 16.93 10.13 4.66
CA ASP A 116 17.03 8.75 5.15
C ASP A 116 17.09 8.72 6.69
N ALA A 117 17.91 9.59 7.30
CA ALA A 117 18.07 9.67 8.75
C ALA A 117 16.82 10.18 9.49
N ILE A 118 16.10 11.15 8.90
CA ILE A 118 14.83 11.66 9.46
C ILE A 118 13.77 10.57 9.44
N ALA A 119 13.61 9.90 8.28
CA ALA A 119 12.66 8.80 8.13
C ALA A 119 12.95 7.67 9.12
N ALA A 120 14.22 7.23 9.19
CA ALA A 120 14.63 6.16 10.08
C ALA A 120 14.40 6.50 11.56
N ARG A 121 14.69 7.73 11.99
CA ARG A 121 14.46 8.17 13.38
C ARG A 121 12.98 8.14 13.74
N ARG A 122 12.10 8.68 12.89
CA ARG A 122 10.65 8.73 13.13
C ARG A 122 10.03 7.34 13.10
N LEU A 123 10.39 6.52 12.10
CA LEU A 123 9.94 5.14 12.01
C LEU A 123 10.42 4.31 13.21
N GLY A 124 11.69 4.43 13.59
CA GLY A 124 12.25 3.77 14.76
C GLY A 124 11.53 4.14 16.06
N THR A 125 11.17 5.41 16.22
CA THR A 125 10.41 5.88 17.39
C THR A 125 8.97 5.32 17.42
N ALA A 126 8.34 5.16 16.26
CA ALA A 126 6.99 4.59 16.16
C ALA A 126 6.99 3.05 16.22
N ALA A 127 8.14 2.40 16.03
CA ALA A 127 8.25 0.96 15.81
C ALA A 127 7.87 0.12 17.04
N GLU A 128 8.25 0.54 18.25
CA GLU A 128 7.92 -0.16 19.50
C GLU A 128 6.40 -0.10 19.74
N TYR A 129 5.80 1.08 19.56
CA TYR A 129 4.36 1.25 19.70
C TYR A 129 3.57 0.39 18.70
N ALA A 130 3.99 0.38 17.44
CA ALA A 130 3.39 -0.47 16.42
C ALA A 130 3.51 -1.96 16.77
N ALA A 131 4.63 -2.39 17.37
CA ALA A 131 4.80 -3.75 17.85
C ALA A 131 3.83 -4.13 18.96
N ASP A 132 3.66 -3.25 19.95
CA ASP A 132 2.73 -3.49 21.06
C ASP A 132 1.29 -3.62 20.55
N MET A 133 0.95 -2.89 19.49
CA MET A 133 -0.35 -2.96 18.81
C MET A 133 -0.46 -4.11 17.80
N GLY A 134 0.62 -4.84 17.52
CA GLY A 134 0.64 -5.92 16.53
C GLY A 134 0.49 -5.46 15.08
N VAL A 135 0.81 -4.20 14.78
CA VAL A 135 0.70 -3.58 13.45
C VAL A 135 2.10 -3.36 12.87
N ARG A 136 2.27 -3.58 11.57
CA ARG A 136 3.49 -3.25 10.84
C ARG A 136 3.32 -1.94 10.06
N ILE A 137 4.25 -1.01 10.22
CA ILE A 137 4.35 0.22 9.44
C ILE A 137 5.12 -0.10 8.15
N LEU A 138 4.55 0.19 7.00
CA LEU A 138 5.14 -0.07 5.70
C LEU A 138 5.51 1.24 5.02
N LEU A 139 6.81 1.45 4.78
CA LEU A 139 7.29 2.53 3.93
C LEU A 139 7.05 2.14 2.47
N GLU A 140 6.26 2.94 1.77
CA GLU A 140 6.00 2.74 0.36
C GLU A 140 7.21 3.16 -0.49
N THR A 141 7.56 2.37 -1.50
CA THR A 141 8.43 2.84 -2.61
C THR A 141 7.67 3.91 -3.38
N HIS A 142 7.96 5.18 -3.12
CA HIS A 142 7.17 6.31 -3.60
C HIS A 142 8.03 7.58 -3.72
N ASP A 143 7.53 8.58 -4.44
CA ASP A 143 8.05 9.96 -4.50
C ASP A 143 9.58 10.16 -4.41
N SER A 144 10.12 10.44 -3.21
CA SER A 144 11.53 10.72 -2.99
C SER A 144 12.39 9.47 -2.75
N HIS A 145 11.75 8.31 -2.55
CA HIS A 145 12.37 7.00 -2.34
C HIS A 145 11.70 5.95 -3.24
N ARG A 146 11.82 6.15 -4.55
CA ARG A 146 11.12 5.35 -5.57
C ARG A 146 11.76 3.98 -5.76
N ALA A 147 13.08 3.89 -5.63
CA ALA A 147 13.84 2.68 -5.83
C ALA A 147 13.73 1.77 -4.59
N ALA A 148 13.77 0.45 -4.78
CA ALA A 148 13.87 -0.48 -3.67
C ALA A 148 15.10 -0.19 -2.80
N GLY A 149 16.21 0.17 -3.44
CA GLY A 149 17.43 0.59 -2.73
C GLY A 149 17.24 1.83 -1.84
N ASP A 150 16.29 2.71 -2.14
CA ASP A 150 15.97 3.86 -1.29
C ASP A 150 15.24 3.42 -0.01
N ALA A 151 14.22 2.59 -0.16
CA ALA A 151 13.51 2.02 0.99
C ALA A 151 14.46 1.24 1.90
N ILE A 152 15.37 0.43 1.36
CA ILE A 152 16.31 -0.37 2.16
C ILE A 152 17.30 0.49 2.95
N ARG A 153 17.75 1.64 2.43
CA ARG A 153 18.63 2.53 3.21
C ARG A 153 17.93 3.04 4.47
N VAL A 154 16.64 3.34 4.40
CA VAL A 154 15.84 3.72 5.58
C VAL A 154 15.61 2.52 6.49
N LEU A 155 15.10 1.41 5.95
CA LEU A 155 14.71 0.23 6.74
C LEU A 155 15.91 -0.42 7.44
N GLY A 156 17.08 -0.44 6.81
CA GLY A 156 18.33 -0.92 7.40
C GLY A 156 18.78 -0.09 8.61
N LEU A 157 18.54 1.22 8.61
CA LEU A 157 18.82 2.09 9.77
C LEU A 157 17.80 1.89 10.90
N VAL A 158 16.54 1.61 10.57
CA VAL A 158 15.49 1.35 11.57
C VAL A 158 15.74 0.03 12.30
N GLY A 159 16.08 -1.04 11.57
CA GLY A 159 16.46 -2.33 12.16
C GLY A 159 15.37 -3.02 12.98
N HIS A 160 14.09 -2.76 12.69
CA HIS A 160 12.96 -3.26 13.49
C HIS A 160 11.91 -4.01 12.66
N ARG A 161 11.50 -5.21 13.11
CA ARG A 161 10.61 -6.13 12.37
C ARG A 161 9.18 -5.62 12.09
N HIS A 162 8.70 -4.67 12.89
CA HIS A 162 7.40 -4.01 12.67
C HIS A 162 7.49 -2.78 11.76
N VAL A 163 8.65 -2.55 11.14
CA VAL A 163 8.80 -1.59 10.06
C VAL A 163 9.25 -2.36 8.82
N GLY A 164 8.53 -2.18 7.72
CA GLY A 164 8.76 -2.91 6.48
C GLY A 164 8.53 -2.03 5.25
N SER A 165 8.37 -2.67 4.10
CA SER A 165 8.12 -1.98 2.83
C SER A 165 6.77 -2.38 2.25
N LEU A 166 6.09 -1.42 1.65
CA LEU A 166 5.08 -1.64 0.62
C LEU A 166 5.78 -1.45 -0.72
N TRP A 167 5.65 -2.42 -1.62
CA TRP A 167 6.22 -2.30 -2.97
C TRP A 167 5.14 -1.81 -3.95
N ASP A 168 5.23 -0.56 -4.39
CA ASP A 168 4.49 -0.07 -5.55
C ASP A 168 5.33 -0.31 -6.82
N VAL A 169 4.83 -1.17 -7.71
CA VAL A 169 5.50 -1.57 -8.94
C VAL A 169 5.80 -0.38 -9.86
N MET A 170 4.92 0.63 -9.89
CA MET A 170 5.10 1.78 -10.77
C MET A 170 6.34 2.59 -10.36
N HIS A 171 6.54 2.83 -9.07
CA HIS A 171 7.65 3.68 -8.62
C HIS A 171 9.01 3.02 -8.81
N THR A 172 9.12 1.71 -8.55
CA THR A 172 10.37 0.98 -8.85
C THR A 172 10.64 0.91 -10.36
N TRP A 173 9.59 0.75 -11.17
CA TRP A 173 9.73 0.80 -12.64
C TRP A 173 10.17 2.18 -13.13
N LEU A 174 9.62 3.26 -12.55
CA LEU A 174 10.05 4.64 -12.84
C LEU A 174 11.46 4.94 -12.34
N ALA A 175 11.97 4.18 -11.37
CA ALA A 175 13.37 4.19 -10.97
C ALA A 175 14.30 3.37 -11.90
N GLY A 176 13.74 2.68 -12.90
CA GLY A 176 14.47 1.86 -13.86
C GLY A 176 14.83 0.46 -13.35
N GLU A 177 14.24 0.01 -12.23
CA GLU A 177 14.51 -1.31 -11.66
C GLU A 177 13.73 -2.40 -12.38
N GLN A 178 14.35 -3.58 -12.50
CA GLN A 178 13.63 -4.80 -12.88
C GLN A 178 12.92 -5.40 -11.66
N PRO A 179 11.76 -6.06 -11.83
CA PRO A 179 11.03 -6.68 -10.70
C PRO A 179 11.87 -7.65 -9.86
N SER A 180 12.83 -8.36 -10.47
CA SER A 180 13.74 -9.25 -9.76
C SER A 180 14.71 -8.52 -8.84
N GLU A 181 15.17 -7.33 -9.24
CA GLU A 181 16.06 -6.47 -8.44
C GLU A 181 15.30 -5.88 -7.25
N SER A 182 14.11 -5.32 -7.51
CA SER A 182 13.25 -4.76 -6.46
C SER A 182 12.83 -5.83 -5.46
N TYR A 183 12.40 -7.01 -5.93
CA TYR A 183 12.04 -8.13 -5.04
C TYR A 183 13.22 -8.61 -4.19
N ALA A 184 14.40 -8.79 -4.79
CA ALA A 184 15.58 -9.24 -4.06
C ALA A 184 15.93 -8.31 -2.90
N ALA A 185 15.82 -6.99 -3.12
CA ALA A 185 16.05 -5.99 -2.07
C ALA A 185 14.93 -5.95 -1.03
N LEU A 186 13.66 -5.93 -1.45
CA LEU A 186 12.51 -5.69 -0.57
C LEU A 186 12.01 -6.94 0.17
N SER A 187 12.26 -8.15 -0.35
CA SER A 187 11.69 -9.40 0.19
C SER A 187 11.85 -9.62 1.70
N PRO A 188 12.95 -9.22 2.39
CA PRO A 188 13.04 -9.37 3.84
C PRO A 188 12.08 -8.47 4.63
N TYR A 189 11.59 -7.40 4.02
CA TYR A 189 10.78 -6.36 4.64
C TYR A 189 9.35 -6.29 4.08
N LEU A 190 9.08 -7.00 2.99
CA LEU A 190 7.87 -6.85 2.19
C LEU A 190 6.61 -7.17 3.01
N GLY A 191 5.68 -6.21 3.06
CA GLY A 191 4.34 -6.40 3.60
C GLY A 191 3.39 -6.89 2.51
N TYR A 192 3.21 -6.09 1.47
CA TYR A 192 2.47 -6.43 0.27
C TYR A 192 2.92 -5.62 -0.95
N VAL A 193 2.41 -6.00 -2.12
CA VAL A 193 2.72 -5.37 -3.41
C VAL A 193 1.48 -4.64 -3.90
N GLN A 194 1.62 -3.37 -4.23
CA GLN A 194 0.63 -2.63 -4.99
C GLN A 194 0.90 -2.80 -6.49
N VAL A 195 -0.11 -3.25 -7.20
CA VAL A 195 -0.12 -3.38 -8.67
C VAL A 195 -1.01 -2.30 -9.25
N LYS A 196 -0.62 -1.78 -10.41
CA LYS A 196 -1.37 -0.81 -11.20
C LYS A 196 -0.93 -0.93 -12.65
N ASP A 197 -1.49 -0.12 -13.53
CA ASP A 197 -1.01 -0.03 -14.91
C ASP A 197 -1.18 1.39 -15.44
N ILE A 198 -0.25 1.81 -16.31
CA ILE A 198 -0.15 3.17 -16.84
C ILE A 198 0.33 3.16 -18.29
N ALA A 199 0.12 4.25 -19.02
CA ALA A 199 0.46 4.32 -20.44
C ALA A 199 1.98 4.43 -20.69
N SER A 200 2.71 5.20 -19.87
CA SER A 200 4.16 5.39 -20.01
C SER A 200 4.78 6.09 -18.79
N ALA A 201 6.09 6.31 -18.80
CA ALA A 201 6.75 7.11 -17.76
C ALA A 201 6.31 8.59 -17.75
N ASP A 202 5.89 9.12 -18.90
CA ASP A 202 5.44 10.51 -19.05
C ASP A 202 3.93 10.67 -18.81
N ASP A 203 3.16 9.59 -18.99
CA ASP A 203 1.71 9.54 -18.76
C ASP A 203 1.36 8.41 -17.80
N THR A 204 1.19 8.82 -16.54
CA THR A 204 0.87 7.96 -15.40
C THR A 204 -0.65 7.82 -15.18
N THR A 205 -1.49 8.23 -16.14
CA THR A 205 -2.94 8.08 -16.03
C THR A 205 -3.31 6.59 -15.82
N PRO A 206 -4.12 6.25 -14.79
CA PRO A 206 -4.46 4.88 -14.48
C PRO A 206 -5.18 4.15 -15.61
N LEU A 207 -4.67 2.97 -15.97
CA LEU A 207 -5.26 2.06 -16.95
C LEU A 207 -5.78 0.78 -16.27
N PRO A 208 -6.70 0.04 -16.94
CA PRO A 208 -7.02 -1.32 -16.55
C PRO A 208 -5.76 -2.20 -16.51
N LEU A 209 -5.68 -3.15 -15.56
CA LEU A 209 -4.53 -4.06 -15.47
C LEU A 209 -4.31 -4.84 -16.78
N GLY A 210 -3.09 -4.76 -17.30
CA GLY A 210 -2.69 -5.41 -18.56
C GLY A 210 -2.92 -4.57 -19.81
N ALA A 211 -3.39 -3.34 -19.66
CA ALA A 211 -3.59 -2.41 -20.79
C ALA A 211 -2.44 -1.40 -20.94
N GLY A 212 -1.50 -1.36 -19.99
CA GLY A 212 -0.38 -0.43 -19.98
C GLY A 212 0.99 -1.12 -20.09
N VAL A 213 2.01 -0.45 -19.57
CA VAL A 213 3.43 -0.81 -19.75
C VAL A 213 4.09 -1.43 -18.52
N LEU A 214 3.40 -1.52 -17.38
CA LEU A 214 4.05 -2.02 -16.16
C LEU A 214 4.30 -3.54 -16.25
N PRO A 215 5.45 -4.03 -15.73
CA PRO A 215 5.90 -5.41 -15.89
C PRO A 215 5.20 -6.37 -14.91
N LEU A 216 3.86 -6.40 -14.96
CA LEU A 216 3.04 -7.16 -14.00
C LEU A 216 3.27 -8.67 -14.11
N ALA A 217 3.51 -9.18 -15.32
CA ALA A 217 3.80 -10.60 -15.53
C ALA A 217 5.10 -11.00 -14.84
N GLU A 218 6.17 -10.20 -15.01
CA GLU A 218 7.48 -10.43 -14.40
C GLU A 218 7.42 -10.25 -12.88
N CYS A 219 6.64 -9.29 -12.37
CA CYS A 219 6.36 -9.14 -10.94
C CYS A 219 5.70 -10.40 -10.36
N VAL A 220 4.66 -10.92 -11.01
CA VAL A 220 3.96 -12.14 -10.55
C VAL A 220 4.87 -13.36 -10.67
N GLU A 221 5.66 -13.47 -11.74
CA GLU A 221 6.61 -14.57 -11.94
C GLU A 221 7.66 -14.61 -10.83
N VAL A 222 8.29 -13.46 -10.50
CA VAL A 222 9.32 -13.44 -9.45
C VAL A 222 8.73 -13.79 -8.08
N LEU A 223 7.57 -13.24 -7.73
CA LEU A 223 6.90 -13.54 -6.47
C LEU A 223 6.54 -15.04 -6.39
N SER A 224 6.03 -15.62 -7.47
CA SER A 224 5.64 -17.03 -7.55
C SER A 224 6.84 -17.96 -7.47
N ARG A 225 7.93 -17.66 -8.20
CA ARG A 225 9.18 -18.43 -8.17
C ARG A 225 9.77 -18.52 -6.76
N HIS A 226 9.60 -17.48 -5.96
CA HIS A 226 10.06 -17.44 -4.58
C HIS A 226 9.01 -17.92 -3.57
N ALA A 227 7.89 -18.52 -4.03
CA ALA A 227 6.79 -19.01 -3.22
C ALA A 227 6.26 -17.94 -2.23
N TRP A 228 6.31 -16.67 -2.63
CA TRP A 228 5.79 -15.59 -1.81
C TRP A 228 4.26 -15.65 -1.79
N ASP A 229 3.67 -15.64 -0.59
CA ASP A 229 2.23 -15.85 -0.40
C ASP A 229 1.52 -14.64 0.22
N GLY A 230 1.92 -13.43 -0.17
CA GLY A 230 1.30 -12.19 0.28
C GLY A 230 0.19 -11.68 -0.65
N TRP A 231 0.00 -10.36 -0.62
CA TRP A 231 -1.07 -9.66 -1.33
C TRP A 231 -0.58 -8.96 -2.61
N LEU A 232 -1.33 -9.14 -3.69
CA LEU A 232 -1.35 -8.23 -4.83
C LEU A 232 -2.56 -7.31 -4.67
N CYS A 233 -2.31 -6.04 -4.33
CA CYS A 233 -3.34 -5.03 -4.10
C CYS A 233 -3.41 -4.09 -5.30
N TRP A 234 -4.54 -4.05 -6.00
CA TRP A 234 -4.72 -3.11 -7.11
C TRP A 234 -4.97 -1.68 -6.58
N GLU A 235 -3.98 -0.82 -6.71
CA GLU A 235 -4.12 0.62 -6.44
C GLU A 235 -4.50 1.35 -7.74
N TYR A 236 -5.80 1.45 -7.99
CA TYR A 236 -6.35 2.22 -9.11
C TYR A 236 -6.65 3.66 -8.67
N GLU A 237 -5.86 4.64 -9.11
CA GLU A 237 -5.85 5.98 -8.51
C GLU A 237 -6.95 6.93 -9.03
N LYS A 238 -8.19 6.45 -9.16
CA LYS A 238 -9.34 7.26 -9.65
C LYS A 238 -9.54 8.54 -8.83
N ARG A 239 -9.23 8.55 -7.53
CA ARG A 239 -9.28 9.74 -6.67
C ARG A 239 -8.54 10.95 -7.25
N TRP A 240 -7.48 10.73 -8.03
CA TRP A 240 -6.65 11.78 -8.62
C TRP A 240 -6.96 12.02 -10.10
N TYR A 241 -7.68 11.11 -10.75
CA TYR A 241 -8.03 11.17 -12.17
C TYR A 241 -9.54 10.97 -12.33
N GLU A 242 -10.33 12.04 -12.26
CA GLU A 242 -11.79 11.93 -12.22
C GLU A 242 -12.38 11.33 -13.51
N ASP A 243 -11.73 11.56 -14.66
CA ASP A 243 -12.22 11.18 -15.98
C ASP A 243 -11.91 9.72 -16.39
N VAL A 244 -11.10 8.98 -15.61
CA VAL A 244 -10.80 7.58 -15.93
C VAL A 244 -12.00 6.67 -15.64
N PRO A 245 -12.13 5.51 -16.33
CA PRO A 245 -13.23 4.59 -16.11
C PRO A 245 -13.43 4.21 -14.62
N PRO A 246 -14.68 3.98 -14.17
CA PRO A 246 -14.93 3.64 -12.78
C PRO A 246 -14.41 2.23 -12.44
N LEU A 247 -13.70 2.09 -11.32
CA LEU A 247 -13.11 0.81 -10.89
C LEU A 247 -14.10 -0.38 -10.89
N PRO A 248 -15.38 -0.24 -10.46
CA PRO A 248 -16.34 -1.35 -10.48
C PRO A 248 -16.48 -2.07 -11.84
N GLU A 249 -16.37 -1.35 -12.95
CA GLU A 249 -16.45 -1.93 -14.30
C GLU A 249 -15.17 -2.70 -14.67
N LEU A 250 -14.06 -2.42 -14.00
CA LEU A 250 -12.74 -2.97 -14.28
C LEU A 250 -12.37 -4.14 -13.35
N LEU A 251 -13.02 -4.27 -12.19
CA LEU A 251 -12.68 -5.27 -11.15
C LEU A 251 -12.71 -6.71 -11.66
N GLY A 252 -13.72 -7.08 -12.46
CA GLY A 252 -13.85 -8.41 -13.05
C GLY A 252 -12.69 -8.74 -14.00
N PRO A 253 -12.52 -7.99 -15.10
CA PRO A 253 -11.40 -8.18 -16.03
C PRO A 253 -10.03 -8.11 -15.35
N GLY A 254 -9.82 -7.18 -14.41
CA GLY A 254 -8.55 -7.05 -13.69
C GLY A 254 -8.25 -8.27 -12.80
N ARG A 255 -9.28 -8.86 -12.16
CA ARG A 255 -9.12 -10.11 -11.42
C ARG A 255 -8.74 -11.26 -12.35
N GLU A 256 -9.42 -11.39 -13.48
CA GLU A 256 -9.11 -12.43 -14.47
C GLU A 256 -7.68 -12.30 -14.98
N HIS A 257 -7.23 -11.07 -15.24
CA HIS A 257 -5.86 -10.78 -15.63
C HIS A 257 -4.85 -11.27 -14.58
N LEU A 258 -4.98 -10.85 -13.32
CA LEU A 258 -4.07 -11.28 -12.24
C LEU A 258 -4.13 -12.79 -11.99
N SER A 259 -5.31 -13.39 -12.05
CA SER A 259 -5.49 -14.85 -11.88
C SER A 259 -4.80 -15.63 -12.98
N ARG A 260 -4.87 -15.15 -14.23
CA ARG A 260 -4.16 -15.75 -15.36
C ARG A 260 -2.65 -15.67 -15.17
N LEU A 261 -2.10 -14.51 -14.79
CA LEU A 261 -0.65 -14.38 -14.50
C LEU A 261 -0.19 -15.33 -13.38
N LEU A 262 -1.00 -15.47 -12.32
CA LEU A 262 -0.73 -16.41 -11.23
C LEU A 262 -0.71 -17.87 -11.70
N ASN A 263 -1.69 -18.26 -12.54
CA ASN A 263 -1.76 -19.61 -13.09
C ASN A 263 -0.62 -19.91 -14.08
N GLU A 264 -0.19 -18.93 -14.86
CA GLU A 264 0.95 -19.04 -15.79
C GLU A 264 2.29 -19.17 -15.05
N SER A 265 2.36 -18.70 -13.79
CA SER A 265 3.56 -18.68 -12.96
C SER A 265 3.64 -19.80 -11.91
N ALA A 266 2.60 -20.63 -11.79
CA ALA A 266 2.49 -21.74 -10.83
C ALA A 266 3.09 -23.05 -11.38
#